data_AF-A0A1V4WJ54-F1
#
_entry.id   AF-A0A1V4WJ54-F1
#
_cell.length_a   1.000
_cell.length_b   1.000
_cell.length_c   1.000
_cell.angle_alpha   90.00
_cell.angle_beta   90.00
_cell.angle_gamma   90.00
#
_symmetry.space_group_name_H-M   'P 1'
#
loop_
_entity.id
_entity.type
_entity.pdbx_description
1 polymer ?
#
loop_
_entity_poly.entity_id
_entity_poly.type
_entity_poly.pdbx_seq_one_letter_code
_entity_poly.pdbx_strand_id
1 'polypeptide(L)'
;MGDATEMNVLREKDFARQGSVWSRHRRTFMSIVLACIAVALEIYYSICAGACSYLKGTIFGIGLEYVGIGYMACIILLSILKKDTLLLVLLSAGVGIEFYLIGFQVWHNTYCPYCLAFAAIVFILFVMNFKRDRTMLCVVSTVAALIFFSIFFKGSLAPTYSYTLQINPIERSLCKSLETFTA
;
A
#
# COMPACT_ATOMS: atom_id res chain seq x y z
N MET A 1 30.95 -37.36 -19.79
CA MET A 1 30.98 -35.92 -20.07
C MET A 1 29.60 -35.38 -19.74
N GLY A 2 29.40 -34.93 -18.50
CA GLY A 2 28.15 -34.32 -18.06
C GLY A 2 28.15 -32.85 -18.45
N ASP A 3 27.12 -32.44 -19.19
CA ASP A 3 26.94 -31.11 -19.75
C ASP A 3 26.76 -30.07 -18.62
N ALA A 4 27.51 -28.97 -18.68
CA ALA A 4 27.47 -27.86 -17.72
C ALA A 4 26.06 -27.23 -17.60
N THR A 5 25.18 -27.52 -18.54
CA THR A 5 23.79 -27.04 -18.59
C THR A 5 22.89 -27.69 -17.52
N GLU A 6 23.09 -28.97 -17.16
CA GLU A 6 22.23 -29.64 -16.15
C GLU A 6 22.50 -29.16 -14.71
N MET A 7 23.75 -28.83 -14.37
CA MET A 7 24.10 -28.32 -13.04
C MET A 7 23.58 -26.90 -12.78
N ASN A 8 23.45 -26.06 -13.82
CA ASN A 8 22.88 -24.72 -13.70
C ASN A 8 21.36 -24.75 -13.47
N VAL A 9 20.65 -25.68 -14.12
CA VAL A 9 19.20 -25.85 -13.97
C VAL A 9 18.83 -26.39 -12.59
N LEU A 10 19.62 -27.29 -12.00
CA LEU A 10 19.43 -27.75 -10.63
C LEU A 10 19.70 -26.64 -9.61
N ARG A 11 20.73 -25.81 -9.81
CA ARG A 11 21.03 -24.65 -8.97
C ARG A 11 19.96 -23.55 -9.03
N GLU A 12 19.34 -23.31 -10.19
CA GLU A 12 18.19 -22.39 -10.32
C GLU A 12 16.96 -22.93 -9.59
N LYS A 13 16.71 -24.24 -9.68
CA LYS A 13 15.56 -24.89 -9.02
C LYS A 13 15.73 -24.99 -7.51
N ASP A 14 16.95 -25.16 -7.01
CA ASP A 14 17.24 -25.20 -5.56
C ASP A 14 17.24 -23.80 -4.93
N PHE A 15 17.65 -22.74 -5.64
CA PHE A 15 17.43 -21.36 -5.20
C PHE A 15 15.93 -21.01 -5.17
N ALA A 16 15.17 -21.49 -6.16
CA ALA A 16 13.71 -21.30 -6.24
C ALA A 16 12.92 -22.14 -5.21
N ARG A 17 13.40 -23.33 -4.82
CA ARG A 17 12.75 -24.21 -3.81
C ARG A 17 13.16 -23.90 -2.37
N GLN A 18 14.43 -23.61 -2.10
CA GLN A 18 14.91 -23.38 -0.73
C GLN A 18 14.48 -22.00 -0.20
N GLY A 19 14.23 -21.04 -1.10
CA GLY A 19 13.51 -19.79 -0.83
C GLY A 19 11.98 -19.91 -0.67
N SER A 20 11.40 -21.12 -0.66
CA SER A 20 9.95 -21.37 -0.57
C SER A 20 9.48 -21.83 0.82
N VAL A 21 10.25 -22.66 1.54
CA VAL A 21 9.79 -23.27 2.82
C VAL A 21 10.22 -22.45 4.05
N TRP A 22 11.43 -21.89 4.05
CA TRP A 22 11.90 -20.89 5.03
C TRP A 22 11.21 -19.52 4.86
N SER A 23 10.39 -19.41 3.81
CA SER A 23 9.81 -18.18 3.30
C SER A 23 8.49 -17.81 3.97
N ARG A 24 7.72 -18.76 4.52
CA ARG A 24 6.38 -18.45 5.04
C ARG A 24 6.45 -17.56 6.29
N HIS A 25 7.31 -17.91 7.25
CA HIS A 25 7.52 -17.10 8.46
C HIS A 25 8.20 -15.76 8.16
N ARG A 26 9.16 -15.75 7.22
CA ARG A 26 9.86 -14.53 6.78
C ARG A 26 8.94 -13.60 5.98
N ARG A 27 8.05 -14.13 5.13
CA ARG A 27 7.02 -13.37 4.40
C ARG A 27 6.01 -12.75 5.35
N THR A 28 5.56 -13.49 6.38
CA THR A 28 4.68 -12.92 7.41
C THR A 28 5.40 -11.82 8.18
N PHE A 29 6.65 -12.05 8.60
CA PHE A 29 7.45 -11.03 9.28
C PHE A 29 7.65 -9.77 8.41
N MET A 30 8.04 -9.94 7.14
CA MET A 30 8.19 -8.82 6.22
C MET A 30 6.87 -8.13 5.88
N SER A 31 5.75 -8.87 5.79
CA SER A 31 4.43 -8.27 5.58
C SER A 31 4.02 -7.41 6.78
N ILE A 32 4.31 -7.87 8.01
CA ILE A 32 4.07 -7.10 9.23
C ILE A 32 4.96 -5.85 9.24
N VAL A 33 6.26 -5.98 8.94
CA VAL A 33 7.19 -4.83 8.91
C VAL A 33 6.76 -3.81 7.85
N LEU A 34 6.42 -4.25 6.63
CA LEU A 34 5.93 -3.35 5.57
C LEU A 34 4.61 -2.67 5.96
N ALA A 35 3.69 -3.42 6.57
CA ALA A 35 2.43 -2.84 7.06
C ALA A 35 2.68 -1.81 8.18
N CYS A 36 3.60 -2.07 9.10
CA CYS A 36 4.00 -1.09 10.12
C CYS A 36 4.60 0.18 9.49
N ILE A 37 5.43 0.04 8.45
CA ILE A 37 5.98 1.19 7.70
C ILE A 37 4.85 1.96 7.02
N ALA A 38 3.88 1.27 6.43
CA ALA A 38 2.72 1.92 5.80
C ALA A 38 1.86 2.69 6.81
N VAL A 39 1.59 2.12 7.99
CA VAL A 39 0.89 2.83 9.07
C VAL A 39 1.69 4.06 9.54
N ALA A 40 3.01 3.92 9.70
CA ALA A 40 3.86 5.05 10.07
C ALA A 40 3.82 6.17 9.02
N LEU A 41 3.79 5.83 7.72
CA LEU A 41 3.61 6.79 6.64
C LEU A 41 2.27 7.51 6.71
N GLU A 42 1.18 6.81 7.01
CA GLU A 42 -0.16 7.42 7.13
C GLU A 42 -0.28 8.35 8.34
N ILE A 43 0.28 7.94 9.49
CA ILE A 43 0.35 8.79 10.69
C ILE A 43 1.19 10.03 10.39
N TYR A 44 2.35 9.85 9.76
CA TYR A 44 3.21 10.96 9.38
C TYR A 44 2.50 11.93 8.43
N TYR A 45 1.80 11.42 7.42
CA TYR A 45 1.01 12.22 6.51
C TYR A 45 -0.11 13.00 7.22
N SER A 46 -0.81 12.37 8.17
CA SER A 46 -1.87 13.02 8.96
C SER A 46 -1.36 14.28 9.68
N ILE A 47 -0.11 14.24 10.13
CA ILE A 47 0.62 15.36 10.78
C ILE A 47 1.14 16.37 9.74
N CYS A 48 1.69 15.89 8.63
CA CYS A 48 2.31 16.67 7.55
C CYS A 48 1.32 17.20 6.49
N ALA A 49 0.07 17.51 6.88
CA ALA A 49 -1.12 17.75 6.04
C ALA A 49 -1.02 18.75 4.86
N GLY A 50 0.12 19.44 4.66
CA GLY A 50 0.31 20.42 3.58
C GLY A 50 0.65 19.84 2.20
N ALA A 51 1.27 18.67 2.11
CA ALA A 51 1.82 18.17 0.83
C ALA A 51 0.80 17.45 -0.08
N CYS A 52 -0.35 17.01 0.46
CA CYS A 52 -1.29 16.12 -0.22
C CYS A 52 -2.75 16.62 -0.16
N SER A 53 -2.97 17.93 0.05
CA SER A 53 -4.30 18.54 0.27
C SER A 53 -5.32 18.18 -0.83
N TYR A 54 -4.86 18.04 -2.07
CA TYR A 54 -5.70 17.72 -3.23
C TYR A 54 -6.21 16.26 -3.27
N LEU A 55 -5.63 15.37 -2.45
CA LEU A 55 -6.06 13.97 -2.32
C LEU A 55 -6.84 13.71 -1.02
N LYS A 56 -7.16 14.73 -0.22
CA LYS A 56 -8.08 14.61 0.93
C LYS A 56 -9.51 14.40 0.44
N GLY A 57 -9.81 13.18 0.02
CA GLY A 57 -11.17 12.70 -0.21
C GLY A 57 -11.82 12.23 1.08
N THR A 58 -13.15 12.21 1.07
CA THR A 58 -13.92 11.53 2.12
C THR A 58 -14.69 10.37 1.50
N ILE A 59 -14.66 9.23 2.18
CA ILE A 59 -15.51 8.07 1.88
C ILE A 59 -16.54 8.01 2.99
N PHE A 60 -17.82 8.14 2.64
CA PHE A 60 -18.92 8.22 3.62
C PHE A 60 -18.74 9.32 4.70
N GLY A 61 -18.00 10.39 4.39
CA GLY A 61 -17.70 11.46 5.36
C GLY A 61 -16.51 11.17 6.30
N ILE A 62 -15.88 9.99 6.18
CA ILE A 62 -14.63 9.64 6.86
C ILE A 62 -13.46 10.01 5.95
N GLY A 63 -12.44 10.69 6.50
CA GLY A 63 -11.24 11.04 5.75
C GLY A 63 -10.49 9.81 5.25
N LEU A 64 -9.97 9.86 4.03
CA LEU A 64 -9.19 8.77 3.42
C LEU A 64 -8.03 8.28 4.31
N GLU A 65 -7.43 9.20 5.07
CA GLU A 65 -6.35 8.89 6.02
C GLU A 65 -6.76 7.86 7.07
N TYR A 66 -7.97 7.96 7.62
CA TYR A 66 -8.48 7.01 8.61
C TYR A 66 -8.87 5.67 7.98
N VAL A 67 -9.37 5.70 6.73
CA VAL A 67 -9.71 4.49 5.99
C VAL A 67 -8.45 3.67 5.70
N GLY A 68 -7.37 4.34 5.31
CA GLY A 68 -6.07 3.72 5.10
C GLY A 68 -5.49 3.09 6.38
N ILE A 69 -5.55 3.81 7.51
CA ILE A 69 -5.07 3.29 8.81
C ILE A 69 -5.89 2.05 9.22
N GLY A 70 -7.21 2.11 9.08
CA GLY A 70 -8.09 0.98 9.34
C GLY A 70 -7.78 -0.21 8.43
N TYR A 71 -7.54 0.03 7.15
CA TYR A 71 -7.18 -0.98 6.17
C TYR A 71 -5.86 -1.69 6.53
N MET A 72 -4.80 -0.94 6.86
CA MET A 72 -3.52 -1.51 7.27
C MET A 72 -3.60 -2.25 8.60
N ALA A 73 -4.38 -1.75 9.56
CA ALA A 73 -4.66 -2.46 10.81
C ALA A 73 -5.34 -3.81 10.55
N CYS A 74 -6.30 -3.87 9.62
CA CYS A 74 -6.93 -5.12 9.19
C CYS A 74 -5.93 -6.09 8.54
N ILE A 75 -4.99 -5.61 7.71
CA ILE A 75 -3.94 -6.46 7.14
C ILE A 75 -3.04 -7.05 8.22
N ILE A 76 -2.62 -6.24 9.20
CA ILE A 76 -1.79 -6.70 10.32
C ILE A 76 -2.55 -7.77 11.12
N LEU A 77 -3.82 -7.51 11.45
CA LEU A 77 -4.67 -8.47 12.15
C LEU A 77 -4.79 -9.79 11.38
N LEU A 78 -5.12 -9.73 10.08
CA LEU A 78 -5.22 -10.93 9.24
C LEU A 78 -3.88 -11.67 9.08
N SER A 79 -2.76 -10.94 9.10
CA SER A 79 -1.41 -11.52 9.12
C SER A 79 -1.15 -12.32 10.39
N ILE A 80 -1.58 -11.80 11.56
CA ILE A 80 -1.47 -12.48 12.85
C ILE A 80 -2.39 -13.71 12.89
N LEU A 81 -3.62 -13.59 12.37
CA LEU A 81 -4.59 -14.69 12.29
C LEU A 81 -4.21 -15.76 11.24
N LYS A 82 -3.14 -15.55 10.46
CA LYS A 82 -2.66 -16.44 9.39
C LYS A 82 -3.75 -16.81 8.37
N LYS A 83 -4.69 -15.90 8.11
CA LYS A 83 -5.80 -16.07 7.17
C LYS A 83 -5.36 -15.65 5.76
N ASP A 84 -4.47 -16.44 5.14
CA ASP A 84 -3.86 -16.14 3.83
C ASP A 84 -4.88 -15.74 2.75
N THR A 85 -6.03 -16.40 2.68
CA THR A 85 -7.04 -16.13 1.64
C THR A 85 -7.70 -14.77 1.82
N LEU A 86 -8.07 -14.41 3.06
CA LEU A 86 -8.69 -13.12 3.34
C LEU A 86 -7.67 -11.99 3.18
N LEU A 87 -6.43 -12.21 3.62
CA LEU A 87 -5.34 -11.26 3.45
C LEU A 87 -5.07 -10.98 1.97
N LEU A 88 -5.06 -12.02 1.14
CA LEU A 88 -4.91 -11.89 -0.31
C LEU A 88 -6.05 -11.09 -0.94
N VAL A 89 -7.30 -11.38 -0.54
CA VAL A 89 -8.49 -10.63 -1.00
C VAL A 89 -8.37 -9.16 -0.61
N LEU A 90 -8.04 -8.88 0.65
CA LEU A 90 -7.91 -7.50 1.15
C LEU A 90 -6.76 -6.75 0.45
N LEU A 91 -5.61 -7.39 0.22
CA LEU A 91 -4.50 -6.82 -0.55
C LEU A 91 -4.90 -6.54 -2.00
N SER A 92 -5.60 -7.47 -2.65
CA SER A 92 -6.07 -7.28 -4.03
C SER A 92 -7.09 -6.14 -4.14
N ALA A 93 -7.95 -5.96 -3.13
CA ALA A 93 -8.87 -4.85 -3.04
C ALA A 93 -8.12 -3.52 -2.89
N GLY A 94 -7.11 -3.48 -2.00
CA GLY A 94 -6.24 -2.31 -1.84
C GLY A 94 -5.53 -1.93 -3.13
N VAL A 95 -4.98 -2.90 -3.86
CA VAL A 95 -4.38 -2.66 -5.19
C VAL A 95 -5.36 -1.98 -6.15
N GLY A 96 -6.63 -2.39 -6.17
CA GLY A 96 -7.65 -1.75 -7.01
C GLY A 96 -7.94 -0.30 -6.63
N ILE A 97 -7.98 -0.03 -5.32
CA ILE A 97 -8.19 1.31 -4.76
C ILE A 97 -6.99 2.22 -5.08
N GLU A 98 -5.77 1.75 -4.80
CA GLU A 98 -4.54 2.50 -5.08
C GLU A 98 -4.38 2.78 -6.58
N PHE A 99 -4.74 1.81 -7.43
CA PHE A 99 -4.73 2.01 -8.87
C PHE A 99 -5.70 3.11 -9.32
N TYR A 100 -6.91 3.18 -8.73
CA TYR A 100 -7.86 4.26 -8.99
C TYR A 100 -7.29 5.62 -8.53
N LEU A 101 -6.67 5.68 -7.36
CA LEU A 101 -6.08 6.91 -6.82
C LEU A 101 -4.89 7.42 -7.66
N ILE A 102 -4.05 6.53 -8.16
CA ILE A 102 -2.98 6.89 -9.10
C ILE A 102 -3.59 7.45 -10.40
N GLY A 103 -4.64 6.80 -10.92
CA GLY A 103 -5.36 7.30 -12.09
C GLY A 103 -5.92 8.71 -11.88
N PHE A 104 -6.51 8.97 -10.71
CA PHE A 104 -7.02 10.29 -10.33
C PHE A 104 -5.89 11.34 -10.27
N GLN A 105 -4.73 11.00 -9.69
CA GLN A 105 -3.56 11.89 -9.63
C GLN A 105 -3.05 12.27 -11.02
N VAL A 106 -2.99 11.30 -11.94
CA VAL A 106 -2.57 11.51 -13.33
C VAL A 106 -3.58 12.39 -14.08
N TRP A 107 -4.88 12.15 -13.91
CA TRP A 107 -5.92 12.92 -14.56
C TRP A 107 -5.93 14.39 -14.13
N HIS A 108 -5.68 14.65 -12.85
CA HIS A 108 -5.67 15.99 -12.27
C HIS A 108 -4.27 16.61 -12.15
N ASN A 109 -3.23 16.00 -12.75
CA ASN A 109 -1.83 16.44 -12.71
C ASN A 109 -1.33 16.85 -11.31
N THR A 110 -1.81 16.17 -10.28
CA THR A 110 -1.50 16.49 -8.89
C THR A 110 -0.95 15.24 -8.22
N TYR A 111 0.36 15.20 -8.05
CA TYR A 111 1.07 14.03 -7.55
C TYR A 111 1.38 14.18 -6.07
N CYS A 112 1.10 13.13 -5.31
CA CYS A 112 1.48 13.06 -3.90
C CYS A 112 2.48 11.91 -3.67
N PRO A 113 3.75 12.23 -3.32
CA PRO A 113 4.79 11.21 -3.17
C PRO A 113 4.46 10.21 -2.05
N TYR A 114 3.79 10.66 -0.99
CA TYR A 114 3.38 9.80 0.13
C TYR A 114 2.34 8.76 -0.27
N CYS A 115 1.29 9.17 -1.01
CA CYS A 115 0.30 8.23 -1.54
C CYS A 115 0.93 7.25 -2.53
N LEU A 116 1.86 7.71 -3.37
CA LEU A 116 2.57 6.83 -4.29
C LEU A 116 3.45 5.81 -3.55
N ALA A 117 4.11 6.23 -2.47
CA ALA A 117 4.90 5.33 -1.61
C ALA A 117 4.02 4.30 -0.90
N PHE A 118 2.87 4.72 -0.38
CA PHE A 118 1.88 3.81 0.20
C PHE A 118 1.37 2.79 -0.82
N ALA A 119 0.98 3.26 -2.01
CA ALA A 119 0.60 2.38 -3.12
C ALA A 119 1.69 1.37 -3.45
N ALA A 120 2.95 1.81 -3.56
CA ALA A 120 4.08 0.92 -3.81
C ALA A 120 4.21 -0.17 -2.74
N ILE A 121 4.06 0.17 -1.45
CA ILE A 121 4.09 -0.81 -0.36
C ILE A 121 2.94 -1.82 -0.50
N VAL A 122 1.72 -1.38 -0.80
CA VAL A 122 0.55 -2.25 -1.04
C VAL A 122 0.80 -3.19 -2.22
N PHE A 123 1.35 -2.69 -3.33
CA PHE A 123 1.70 -3.52 -4.49
C PHE A 123 2.76 -4.57 -4.13
N ILE A 124 3.81 -4.19 -3.40
CA ILE A 124 4.85 -5.13 -2.95
C ILE A 124 4.23 -6.20 -2.05
N LEU A 125 3.41 -5.81 -1.07
CA LEU A 125 2.68 -6.73 -0.19
C LEU A 125 1.81 -7.70 -0.98
N PHE A 126 1.07 -7.21 -1.99
CA PHE A 126 0.24 -8.04 -2.84
C PHE A 126 1.07 -9.05 -3.63
N VAL A 127 2.15 -8.62 -4.29
CA VAL A 127 3.03 -9.51 -5.07
C VAL A 127 3.69 -10.56 -4.17
N MET A 128 4.14 -10.19 -2.97
CA MET A 128 4.75 -11.12 -2.00
C MET A 128 3.78 -12.20 -1.51
N ASN A 129 2.51 -11.83 -1.38
CA ASN A 129 1.43 -12.72 -0.92
C ASN A 129 0.67 -13.39 -2.08
N PHE A 130 0.98 -13.05 -3.33
CA PHE A 130 0.25 -13.51 -4.52
C PHE A 130 0.33 -15.03 -4.71
N LYS A 131 -0.83 -15.68 -4.84
CA LYS A 131 -0.95 -17.11 -5.16
C LYS A 131 -1.64 -17.28 -6.51
N ARG A 132 -0.95 -17.88 -7.48
CA ARG A 132 -1.44 -18.07 -8.86
C ARG A 132 -2.74 -18.89 -8.93
N ASP A 133 -2.91 -19.83 -8.01
CA ASP A 133 -4.13 -20.66 -7.84
C ASP A 133 -5.40 -19.83 -7.57
N ARG A 134 -5.27 -18.62 -7.00
CA ARG A 134 -6.39 -17.77 -6.58
C ARG A 134 -6.48 -16.47 -7.36
N THR A 135 -5.86 -16.41 -8.53
CA THR A 135 -5.84 -15.21 -9.39
C THR A 135 -7.24 -14.69 -9.69
N MET A 136 -8.20 -15.59 -9.97
CA MET A 136 -9.59 -15.19 -10.24
C MET A 136 -10.22 -14.45 -9.06
N LEU A 137 -9.99 -14.89 -7.82
CA LEU A 137 -10.48 -14.20 -6.63
C LEU A 137 -9.85 -12.83 -6.46
N CYS A 138 -8.54 -12.71 -6.73
CA CYS A 138 -7.85 -11.41 -6.71
C CYS A 138 -8.47 -10.45 -7.73
N VAL A 139 -8.64 -10.89 -8.98
CA VAL A 139 -9.18 -10.04 -10.05
C VAL A 139 -10.60 -9.59 -9.73
N VAL A 140 -11.47 -10.49 -9.30
CA VAL A 140 -12.85 -10.15 -8.91
C VAL A 140 -12.86 -9.14 -7.76
N SER A 141 -12.02 -9.35 -6.74
CA SER A 141 -11.91 -8.46 -5.59
C SER A 141 -11.36 -7.08 -5.97
N THR A 142 -10.32 -7.01 -6.81
CA THR A 142 -9.76 -5.75 -7.32
C THR A 142 -10.80 -4.97 -8.11
N VAL A 143 -11.52 -5.62 -9.02
CA VAL A 143 -12.56 -4.97 -9.84
C VAL A 143 -13.72 -4.51 -8.96
N ALA A 144 -14.18 -5.35 -8.03
CA ALA A 144 -15.24 -5.00 -7.09
C ALA A 144 -14.86 -3.79 -6.21
N ALA A 145 -13.63 -3.78 -5.68
CA ALA A 145 -13.12 -2.67 -4.87
C ALA A 145 -12.99 -1.38 -5.68
N LEU A 146 -12.51 -1.46 -6.93
CA LEU A 146 -12.41 -0.31 -7.82
C LEU A 146 -13.80 0.28 -8.12
N ILE A 147 -14.78 -0.55 -8.48
CA ILE A 147 -16.16 -0.10 -8.74
C ILE A 147 -16.76 0.52 -7.48
N PHE A 148 -16.64 -0.15 -6.33
CA PHE A 148 -17.13 0.36 -5.06
C PHE A 148 -16.50 1.71 -4.73
N PHE A 149 -15.18 1.80 -4.79
CA PHE A 149 -14.44 3.03 -4.50
C PHE A 149 -14.85 4.15 -5.44
N SER A 150 -14.98 3.90 -6.75
CA SER A 150 -15.39 4.89 -7.73
C SER A 150 -16.79 5.49 -7.47
N ILE A 151 -17.71 4.71 -6.88
CA ILE A 151 -19.06 5.19 -6.56
C ILE A 151 -19.07 6.06 -5.29
N PHE A 152 -18.28 5.67 -4.28
CA PHE A 152 -18.32 6.31 -2.96
C PHE A 152 -17.29 7.44 -2.77
N PHE A 153 -16.21 7.42 -3.54
CA PHE A 153 -15.15 8.40 -3.42
C PHE A 153 -15.60 9.77 -3.93
N LYS A 154 -15.68 10.74 -3.02
CA LYS A 154 -15.77 12.16 -3.37
C LYS A 154 -14.39 12.80 -3.20
N GLY A 155 -13.68 12.95 -4.32
CA GLY A 155 -12.45 13.75 -4.37
C GLY A 155 -12.77 15.24 -4.29
N SER A 156 -12.09 15.97 -3.41
CA SER A 156 -12.19 17.44 -3.35
C SER A 156 -11.09 18.06 -4.20
N LEU A 157 -11.47 18.70 -5.31
CA LEU A 157 -10.55 19.50 -6.14
C LEU A 157 -10.34 20.91 -5.58
N ALA A 158 -11.13 21.30 -4.58
CA ALA A 158 -10.98 22.59 -3.91
C ALA A 158 -9.96 22.45 -2.77
N PRO A 159 -8.83 23.18 -2.81
CA PRO A 159 -7.89 23.21 -1.68
C PRO A 159 -8.61 23.74 -0.46
N THR A 160 -8.65 22.96 0.62
CA THR A 160 -9.15 23.46 1.91
C THR A 160 -8.01 24.26 2.53
N TYR A 161 -7.93 25.57 2.28
CA TYR A 161 -6.89 26.45 2.85
C TYR A 161 -6.90 26.56 4.40
N SER A 162 -7.70 25.74 5.08
CA SER A 162 -7.91 25.79 6.52
C SER A 162 -6.79 25.18 7.36
N TYR A 163 -5.88 24.37 6.80
CA TYR A 163 -4.78 23.77 7.57
C TYR A 163 -3.55 24.67 7.71
N THR A 164 -3.30 25.59 6.75
CA THR A 164 -2.13 26.48 6.79
C THR A 164 -2.12 27.46 7.97
N LEU A 165 -3.28 27.72 8.60
CA LEU A 165 -3.38 28.62 9.76
C LEU A 165 -3.29 27.92 11.13
N GLN A 166 -3.22 26.58 11.18
CA GLN A 166 -3.21 25.84 12.46
C GLN A 166 -1.94 24.99 12.67
N ILE A 167 -1.05 24.86 11.68
CA ILE A 167 0.18 24.08 11.84
C ILE A 167 1.16 24.87 12.73
N ASN A 168 1.48 24.28 13.87
CA ASN A 168 2.49 24.76 14.81
C ASN A 168 3.86 24.81 14.07
N PRO A 169 4.69 25.87 14.21
CA PRO A 169 5.99 25.96 13.52
C PRO A 169 6.91 24.73 13.72
N ILE A 170 6.73 23.98 14.80
CA ILE A 170 7.45 22.74 15.12
C ILE A 170 7.12 21.62 14.11
N GLU A 171 5.84 21.36 13.80
CA GLU A 171 5.43 20.30 12.86
C GLU A 171 5.94 20.59 11.44
N ARG A 172 5.96 21.86 11.03
CA ARG A 172 6.51 22.29 9.74
C ARG A 172 8.01 21.96 9.62
N SER A 173 8.75 22.08 10.72
CA SER A 173 10.19 21.78 10.75
C SER A 173 10.49 20.27 10.74
N LEU A 174 9.66 19.47 11.40
CA LEU A 174 9.70 18.00 11.38
C LEU A 174 9.46 17.44 9.98
N CYS A 175 8.50 18.03 9.26
CA CYS A 175 8.21 17.64 7.89
C CYS A 175 9.41 17.87 6.97
N LYS A 176 10.01 19.06 7.08
CA LYS A 176 11.14 19.49 6.25
C LYS A 176 12.44 18.73 6.54
N SER A 177 12.72 18.40 7.81
CA SER A 177 13.92 17.64 8.18
C SER A 177 13.92 16.21 7.64
N LEU A 178 12.76 15.57 7.49
CA LEU A 178 12.68 14.19 7.02
C LEU A 178 12.79 14.07 5.50
N GLU A 179 12.32 15.05 4.73
CA GLU A 179 12.58 15.14 3.27
C GLU A 179 14.09 15.15 2.96
N THR A 180 14.90 15.77 3.83
CA THR A 180 16.37 15.74 3.73
C THR A 180 17.00 14.38 4.05
N PHE A 181 16.27 13.46 4.69
CA PHE A 181 16.76 12.11 5.03
C PHE A 181 16.42 11.07 3.97
N THR A 182 15.46 11.36 3.09
CA THR A 182 15.00 10.45 2.02
C THR A 182 15.45 10.88 0.62
N ALA A 183 16.12 12.02 0.47
CA ALA A 183 16.82 12.47 -0.73
C ALA A 183 18.31 12.02 -0.72
#